data_AF-A0A7X7MN78-F1
#
_entry.id   AF-A0A7X7MN78-F1
#
_cell.length_a   1.000
_cell.length_b   1.000
_cell.length_c   1.000
_cell.angle_alpha   90.00
_cell.angle_beta   90.00
_cell.angle_gamma   90.00
#
_symmetry.space_group_name_H-M   'P 1'
#
loop_
_entity.id
_entity.type
_entity.pdbx_description
1 polymer ?
#
loop_
_entity_poly.entity_id
_entity_poly.type
_entity_poly.pdbx_seq_one_letter_code
_entity_poly.pdbx_strand_id
1 'polypeptide(L)'
;MNKLSQLRTIIASLDETLVKALCGRAAFKVNAALYNELKRPLSVAETANLFGAASTIAGRVHILRPFYVNTLLPGLCEAGDDEDRRKCIAADASSMNALVQRLNLSVHVAALKLEEIPEALRQPLMERDPVLLEAAITNHTVEADVIARILDMSREQHAGGTLPEKIACIYERWIIPISRKIQVHDLLVKYR
;
A
#
# COMPACT_ATOMS: atom_id res chain seq x y z
N MET A 1 -25.15 3.91 -8.49
CA MET A 1 -23.96 3.40 -7.77
C MET A 1 -22.98 4.56 -7.62
N ASN A 2 -22.55 4.90 -6.41
CA ASN A 2 -21.68 6.06 -6.15
C ASN A 2 -20.25 5.77 -6.69
N LYS A 3 -19.57 6.74 -7.31
CA LYS A 3 -18.20 6.55 -7.85
C LYS A 3 -17.21 6.06 -6.78
N LEU A 4 -17.34 6.54 -5.54
CA LEU A 4 -16.54 6.08 -4.40
C LEU A 4 -16.85 4.63 -4.03
N SER A 5 -18.11 4.17 -4.14
CA SER A 5 -18.43 2.76 -3.90
C SER A 5 -17.81 1.85 -4.96
N GLN A 6 -17.77 2.29 -6.23
CA GLN A 6 -17.07 1.57 -7.28
C GLN A 6 -15.56 1.48 -7.01
N LEU A 7 -14.91 2.59 -6.64
CA LEU A 7 -13.48 2.56 -6.28
C LEU A 7 -13.21 1.62 -5.11
N ARG A 8 -14.09 1.53 -4.11
CA ARG A 8 -13.94 0.57 -3.01
C ARG A 8 -13.95 -0.88 -3.49
N THR A 9 -14.82 -1.24 -4.45
CA THR A 9 -14.82 -2.56 -5.07
C THR A 9 -13.52 -2.83 -5.82
N ILE A 10 -13.01 -1.86 -6.58
CA ILE A 10 -11.74 -2.01 -7.29
C ILE A 10 -10.57 -2.15 -6.30
N ILE A 11 -10.57 -1.38 -5.22
CA ILE A 11 -9.58 -1.50 -4.14
C ILE A 11 -9.60 -2.91 -3.55
N ALA A 12 -10.77 -3.47 -3.25
CA ALA A 12 -10.87 -4.83 -2.72
C ALA A 12 -10.35 -5.90 -3.70
N SER A 13 -10.57 -5.72 -5.00
CA SER A 13 -9.99 -6.62 -6.03
C SER A 13 -8.47 -6.47 -6.15
N LEU A 14 -7.93 -5.26 -5.98
CA LEU A 14 -6.48 -5.05 -5.92
C LEU A 14 -5.87 -5.56 -4.63
N ASP A 15 -6.60 -5.52 -3.51
CA ASP A 15 -6.19 -6.16 -2.26
C ASP A 15 -5.97 -7.67 -2.49
N GLU A 16 -6.92 -8.35 -3.14
CA GLU A 16 -6.80 -9.77 -3.49
C GLU A 16 -5.58 -10.06 -4.37
N THR A 17 -5.37 -9.23 -5.40
CA THR A 17 -4.21 -9.35 -6.29
C THR A 17 -2.90 -9.18 -5.54
N LEU A 18 -2.84 -8.20 -4.62
CA LEU A 18 -1.66 -7.95 -3.80
C LEU A 18 -1.43 -9.07 -2.80
N VAL A 19 -2.46 -9.56 -2.11
CA VAL A 19 -2.35 -10.70 -1.18
C VAL A 19 -1.81 -11.93 -1.91
N LYS A 20 -2.36 -12.25 -3.09
CA LYS A 20 -1.86 -13.36 -3.90
C LYS A 20 -0.37 -13.20 -4.27
N ALA A 21 0.04 -11.99 -4.68
CA ALA A 21 1.43 -11.72 -4.99
C ALA A 21 2.35 -11.85 -3.77
N LEU A 22 1.91 -11.36 -2.60
CA LEU A 22 2.65 -11.46 -1.34
C LEU A 22 2.76 -12.91 -0.85
N CYS A 23 1.70 -13.71 -0.95
CA CYS A 23 1.76 -15.16 -0.68
C CYS A 23 2.76 -15.85 -1.59
N GLY A 24 2.74 -15.53 -2.90
CA GLY A 24 3.72 -16.05 -3.85
C GLY A 24 5.15 -15.63 -3.53
N ARG A 25 5.36 -14.41 -3.05
CA ARG A 25 6.69 -13.92 -2.65
C ARG A 25 7.21 -14.55 -1.37
N ALA A 26 6.32 -14.85 -0.42
CA ALA A 26 6.66 -15.46 0.86
C ALA A 26 7.19 -16.91 0.73
N ALA A 27 6.99 -17.55 -0.42
CA ALA A 27 7.55 -18.88 -0.72
C ALA A 27 9.09 -18.87 -0.91
N PHE A 28 9.71 -17.70 -0.99
CA PHE A 28 11.14 -17.50 -1.25
C PHE A 28 11.81 -16.79 -0.07
N LYS A 29 13.12 -17.01 0.10
CA LYS A 29 13.92 -16.28 1.07
C LYS A 29 14.07 -14.80 0.68
N VAL A 30 14.61 -14.00 1.59
CA VAL A 30 14.88 -12.58 1.31
C VAL A 30 15.83 -12.43 0.12
N ASN A 31 16.87 -13.26 -0.02
CA ASN A 31 17.89 -13.13 -1.08
C ASN A 31 18.55 -11.76 -1.11
N ALA A 32 19.15 -11.35 0.01
CA ALA A 32 19.66 -9.98 0.21
C ALA A 32 20.63 -9.53 -0.91
N ALA A 33 21.43 -10.46 -1.47
CA ALA A 33 22.36 -10.17 -2.55
C ALA A 33 21.71 -9.75 -3.88
N LEU A 34 20.40 -9.97 -4.07
CA LEU A 34 19.67 -9.46 -5.24
C LEU A 34 19.42 -7.95 -5.20
N TYR A 35 19.53 -7.37 -4.01
CA TYR A 35 19.23 -5.98 -3.79
C TYR A 35 20.54 -5.24 -3.51
N ASN A 36 20.83 -4.21 -4.33
CA ASN A 36 21.98 -3.33 -4.11
C ASN A 36 21.93 -2.68 -2.71
N GLU A 37 22.98 -1.97 -2.30
CA GLU A 37 22.91 -1.12 -1.10
C GLU A 37 21.70 -0.18 -1.20
N LEU A 38 20.64 -0.54 -0.49
CA LEU A 38 19.40 0.20 -0.51
C LEU A 38 19.46 1.24 0.60
N LYS A 39 19.12 2.46 0.20
CA LYS A 39 19.06 3.64 1.05
C LYS A 39 18.16 3.39 2.26
N ARG A 40 18.32 4.22 3.30
CA ARG A 40 17.46 4.21 4.49
C ARG A 40 15.98 4.01 4.12
N PRO A 41 15.21 3.21 4.88
CA PRO A 41 13.76 3.17 4.70
C PRO A 41 13.19 4.57 4.87
N LEU A 42 12.31 4.96 3.96
CA LEU A 42 11.54 6.20 4.07
C LEU A 42 10.44 6.02 5.12
N SER A 43 10.11 7.08 5.86
CA SER A 43 8.92 7.07 6.70
C SER A 43 7.63 6.98 5.85
N VAL A 44 6.53 6.53 6.45
CA VAL A 44 5.20 6.49 5.79
C VAL A 44 4.85 7.82 5.12
N ALA A 45 5.13 8.93 5.80
CA ALA A 45 4.85 10.27 5.28
C ALA A 45 5.75 10.64 4.09
N GLU A 46 7.06 10.40 4.19
CA GLU A 46 7.99 10.65 3.07
C GLU A 46 7.63 9.79 1.85
N THR A 47 7.35 8.49 2.06
CA THR A 47 6.93 7.58 1.00
C THR A 47 5.66 8.07 0.31
N ALA A 48 4.63 8.43 1.09
CA ALA A 48 3.36 8.90 0.55
C ALA A 48 3.49 10.21 -0.24
N ASN A 49 4.23 11.18 0.30
CA ASN A 49 4.45 12.47 -0.36
C ASN A 49 5.17 12.32 -1.70
N LEU A 50 6.26 11.55 -1.73
CA LEU A 50 6.98 11.29 -2.97
C LEU A 50 6.12 10.52 -3.97
N PHE A 51 5.35 9.53 -3.50
CA PHE A 51 4.47 8.72 -4.34
C PHE A 51 3.37 9.56 -5.00
N GLY A 52 2.72 10.47 -4.24
CA GLY A 52 1.71 11.39 -4.75
C GLY A 52 2.29 12.39 -5.76
N ALA A 53 3.50 12.91 -5.50
CA ALA A 53 4.19 13.83 -6.39
C ALA A 53 4.66 13.19 -7.71
N ALA A 54 4.89 11.88 -7.75
CA ALA A 54 5.33 11.19 -8.95
C ALA A 54 4.21 11.09 -10.00
N SER A 55 4.50 11.59 -11.21
CA SER A 55 3.55 11.62 -12.33
C SER A 55 3.47 10.32 -13.14
N THR A 56 4.37 9.35 -12.89
CA THR A 56 4.43 8.08 -13.64
C THR A 56 4.42 6.88 -12.72
N ILE A 57 3.88 5.76 -13.21
CA ILE A 57 3.92 4.47 -12.52
C ILE A 57 5.37 4.01 -12.28
N ALA A 58 6.26 4.22 -13.25
CA ALA A 58 7.69 3.89 -13.10
C ALA A 58 8.36 4.69 -11.97
N GLY A 59 8.04 5.99 -11.83
CA GLY A 59 8.51 6.81 -10.72
C GLY A 59 8.02 6.31 -9.37
N ARG A 60 6.75 5.89 -9.29
CA ARG A 60 6.14 5.31 -8.09
C ARG A 60 6.77 3.97 -7.69
N VAL A 61 7.07 3.11 -8.67
CA VAL A 61 7.84 1.87 -8.45
C VAL A 61 9.20 2.20 -7.83
N HIS A 62 9.91 3.19 -8.38
CA HIS A 62 11.22 3.60 -7.87
C HIS A 62 11.14 4.09 -6.41
N ILE A 63 10.13 4.89 -6.08
CA ILE A 63 9.89 5.42 -4.72
C ILE A 63 9.57 4.32 -3.72
N LEU A 64 8.80 3.30 -4.10
CA LEU A 64 8.42 2.21 -3.19
C LEU A 64 9.52 1.17 -3.00
N ARG A 65 10.52 1.09 -3.89
CA ARG A 65 11.55 0.04 -3.83
C ARG A 65 12.28 -0.03 -2.48
N PRO A 66 12.73 1.08 -1.84
CA PRO A 66 13.37 1.01 -0.53
C PRO A 66 12.43 0.49 0.56
N PHE A 67 11.16 0.91 0.55
CA PHE A 67 10.15 0.40 1.49
C PHE A 67 9.92 -1.10 1.29
N TYR A 68 9.74 -1.53 0.04
CA TYR A 68 9.51 -2.93 -0.29
C TYR A 68 10.63 -3.82 0.24
N VAL A 69 11.88 -3.50 -0.07
CA VAL A 69 13.00 -4.37 0.30
C VAL A 69 13.39 -4.24 1.76
N ASN A 70 13.39 -3.03 2.35
CA ASN A 70 13.91 -2.84 3.70
C ASN A 70 12.85 -3.04 4.79
N THR A 71 11.56 -3.07 4.44
CA THR A 71 10.47 -3.13 5.42
C THR A 71 9.52 -4.28 5.14
N LEU A 72 9.04 -4.40 3.90
CA LEU A 72 8.06 -5.42 3.55
C LEU A 72 8.69 -6.82 3.48
N LEU A 73 9.80 -6.99 2.76
CA LEU A 73 10.45 -8.30 2.61
C LEU A 73 10.90 -8.92 3.95
N PRO A 74 11.55 -8.21 4.89
CA PRO A 74 11.96 -8.78 6.17
C PRO A 74 10.77 -9.13 7.08
N GLY A 75 9.64 -8.44 6.93
CA GLY A 75 8.40 -8.76 7.64
C GLY A 75 7.61 -9.92 7.02
N LEU A 76 7.86 -10.24 5.75
CA LEU A 76 7.14 -11.24 4.98
C LEU A 76 7.90 -12.56 4.88
N CYS A 77 9.18 -12.50 4.52
CA CYS A 77 9.98 -13.63 4.07
C CYS A 77 11.04 -14.03 5.10
N GLU A 78 11.38 -15.30 5.12
CA GLU A 78 12.48 -15.80 5.95
C GLU A 78 13.84 -15.32 5.41
N ALA A 79 14.77 -15.05 6.32
CA ALA A 79 16.14 -14.69 5.95
C ALA A 79 16.87 -15.85 5.25
N GLY A 80 17.83 -15.50 4.39
CA GLY A 80 18.67 -16.46 3.66
C GLY A 80 18.59 -16.28 2.15
N ASP A 81 19.07 -17.29 1.43
CA ASP A 81 19.13 -17.34 -0.01
C ASP A 81 18.46 -18.61 -0.53
N ASP A 82 17.77 -18.49 -1.67
CA ASP A 82 17.27 -19.63 -2.43
C ASP A 82 18.35 -20.12 -3.43
N GLU A 83 18.32 -21.42 -3.74
CA GLU A 83 19.16 -22.01 -4.79
C GLU A 83 18.84 -21.43 -6.18
N ASP A 84 17.55 -21.27 -6.51
CA ASP A 84 17.09 -20.62 -7.73
C ASP A 84 16.41 -19.27 -7.45
N ARG A 85 17.17 -18.20 -7.64
CA ARG A 85 16.73 -16.82 -7.42
C ARG A 85 15.84 -16.26 -8.53
N ARG A 86 15.72 -16.92 -9.70
CA ARG A 86 14.93 -16.36 -10.82
C ARG A 86 13.45 -16.26 -10.50
N LYS A 87 12.91 -17.26 -9.80
CA LYS A 87 11.51 -17.26 -9.37
C LYS A 87 11.25 -16.17 -8.31
N CYS A 88 12.22 -15.92 -7.43
CA CYS A 88 12.18 -14.80 -6.49
C CYS A 88 12.07 -13.45 -7.23
N ILE A 89 12.88 -13.23 -8.27
CA ILE A 89 12.83 -11.98 -9.06
C ILE A 89 11.46 -11.77 -9.71
N ALA A 90 10.85 -12.84 -10.26
CA ALA A 90 9.50 -12.76 -10.83
C ALA A 90 8.43 -12.46 -9.77
N ALA A 91 8.55 -13.08 -8.59
CA ALA A 91 7.66 -12.82 -7.46
C ALA A 91 7.81 -11.39 -6.91
N ASP A 92 9.04 -10.85 -6.91
CA ASP A 92 9.31 -9.45 -6.57
C ASP A 92 8.62 -8.49 -7.53
N ALA A 93 8.75 -8.73 -8.84
CA ALA A 93 8.10 -7.91 -9.86
C ALA A 93 6.57 -7.94 -9.72
N SER A 94 5.98 -9.12 -9.47
CA SER A 94 4.54 -9.28 -9.25
C SER A 94 4.07 -8.49 -8.02
N SER A 95 4.78 -8.63 -6.89
CA SER A 95 4.44 -7.94 -5.64
C SER A 95 4.55 -6.42 -5.76
N MET A 96 5.64 -5.93 -6.37
CA MET A 96 5.84 -4.51 -6.59
C MET A 96 4.78 -3.91 -7.52
N ASN A 97 4.44 -4.61 -8.61
CA ASN A 97 3.39 -4.14 -9.52
C ASN A 97 2.03 -4.07 -8.80
N ALA A 98 1.65 -5.13 -8.09
CA ALA A 98 0.39 -5.17 -7.34
C ALA A 98 0.33 -4.07 -6.26
N LEU A 99 1.42 -3.85 -5.52
CA LEU A 99 1.52 -2.83 -4.48
C LEU A 99 1.36 -1.42 -5.06
N VAL A 100 2.04 -1.11 -6.17
CA VAL A 100 1.94 0.20 -6.82
C VAL A 100 0.52 0.45 -7.35
N GLN A 101 -0.11 -0.54 -7.98
CA GLN A 101 -1.49 -0.40 -8.46
C GLN A 101 -2.46 -0.15 -7.30
N ARG A 102 -2.31 -0.91 -6.20
CA ARG A 102 -3.15 -0.74 -5.02
C ARG A 102 -3.01 0.64 -4.38
N LEU A 103 -1.79 1.15 -4.24
CA LEU A 103 -1.55 2.47 -3.68
C LEU A 103 -1.94 3.59 -4.64
N ASN A 104 -1.83 3.37 -5.96
CA ASN A 104 -2.24 4.33 -6.97
C ASN A 104 -3.74 4.69 -6.88
N LEU A 105 -4.61 3.76 -6.49
CA LEU A 105 -6.02 4.08 -6.28
C LEU A 105 -6.25 5.14 -5.21
N SER A 106 -5.33 5.34 -4.28
CA SER A 106 -5.42 6.40 -3.27
C SER A 106 -5.42 7.80 -3.89
N VAL A 107 -4.67 8.00 -4.98
CA VAL A 107 -4.65 9.24 -5.79
C VAL A 107 -6.03 9.49 -6.41
N HIS A 108 -6.66 8.43 -6.93
CA HIS A 108 -7.99 8.51 -7.53
C HIS A 108 -9.10 8.74 -6.48
N VAL A 109 -8.97 8.12 -5.31
CA VAL A 109 -9.89 8.38 -4.17
C VAL A 109 -9.80 9.84 -3.73
N ALA A 110 -8.60 10.40 -3.63
CA ALA A 110 -8.41 11.82 -3.31
C ALA A 110 -9.06 12.74 -4.36
N ALA A 111 -8.88 12.43 -5.64
CA ALA A 111 -9.51 13.19 -6.74
C ALA A 111 -11.04 13.19 -6.63
N LEU A 112 -11.68 12.03 -6.39
CA LEU A 112 -13.13 11.97 -6.21
C LEU A 112 -13.61 12.72 -4.96
N LYS A 113 -12.86 12.65 -3.86
CA LYS A 113 -13.17 13.43 -2.65
C LYS A 113 -13.10 14.94 -2.89
N LEU A 114 -12.26 15.42 -3.80
CA LEU A 114 -12.21 16.82 -4.21
C LEU A 114 -13.36 17.23 -5.14
N GLU A 115 -13.87 16.31 -5.97
CA GLU A 115 -15.04 16.58 -6.81
C GLU A 115 -16.30 16.82 -5.95
N GLU A 116 -16.50 15.99 -4.93
CA GLU A 116 -17.71 16.03 -4.10
C GLU A 116 -17.57 16.91 -2.84
N ILE A 117 -16.34 17.19 -2.41
CA ILE A 117 -15.96 17.87 -1.15
C ILE A 117 -16.91 17.51 0.00
N PRO A 118 -16.80 16.27 0.54
CA PRO A 118 -17.57 15.85 1.71
C PRO A 118 -17.47 16.89 2.84
N GLU A 119 -18.58 17.11 3.55
CA GLU A 119 -18.66 18.14 4.61
C GLU A 119 -17.50 18.06 5.61
N ALA A 120 -17.17 16.83 6.03
CA ALA A 120 -16.08 16.56 6.97
C ALA A 120 -14.68 17.00 6.48
N LEU A 121 -14.50 17.21 5.17
CA LEU A 121 -13.22 17.66 4.60
C LEU A 121 -13.15 19.18 4.44
N ARG A 122 -14.27 19.92 4.50
CA ARG A 122 -14.28 21.36 4.21
C ARG A 122 -13.37 22.16 5.13
N GLN A 123 -13.57 22.05 6.44
CA GLN A 123 -12.75 22.76 7.42
C GLN A 123 -11.26 22.34 7.36
N PRO A 124 -10.91 21.03 7.39
CA PRO A 124 -9.50 20.61 7.27
C PRO A 124 -8.81 21.11 6.00
N LEU A 125 -9.52 21.17 4.87
CA LEU A 125 -8.99 21.67 3.60
C LEU A 125 -8.76 23.18 3.63
N MET A 126 -9.69 23.96 4.21
CA MET A 126 -9.55 25.41 4.36
C MET A 126 -8.39 25.78 5.29
N GLU A 127 -8.24 25.05 6.39
CA GLU A 127 -7.14 25.24 7.35
C GLU A 127 -5.80 24.70 6.83
N ARG A 128 -5.83 23.90 5.76
CA ARG A 128 -4.67 23.21 5.17
C ARG A 128 -3.90 22.37 6.21
N ASP A 129 -4.61 21.83 7.20
CA ASP A 129 -4.02 21.05 8.28
C ASP A 129 -3.96 19.56 7.89
N PRO A 130 -2.75 18.98 7.70
CA PRO A 130 -2.61 17.57 7.32
C PRO A 130 -3.09 16.59 8.40
N VAL A 131 -3.01 16.96 9.67
CA VAL A 131 -3.42 16.11 10.80
C VAL A 131 -4.94 16.06 10.88
N LEU A 132 -5.61 17.21 10.79
CA LEU A 132 -7.07 17.27 10.75
C LEU A 132 -7.62 16.56 9.51
N LEU A 133 -6.94 16.70 8.37
CA LEU A 133 -7.36 16.05 7.14
C LEU A 133 -7.20 14.53 7.21
N GLU A 134 -6.09 14.06 7.79
CA GLU A 134 -5.86 12.64 8.03
C GLU A 134 -6.92 12.04 8.96
N ALA A 135 -7.26 12.74 10.04
CA ALA A 135 -8.33 12.34 10.96
C ALA A 135 -9.68 12.26 10.23
N ALA A 136 -10.02 13.28 9.43
CA ALA A 136 -11.29 13.35 8.71
C ALA A 136 -11.47 12.25 7.64
N ILE A 137 -10.38 11.75 7.04
CA ILE A 137 -10.45 10.64 6.08
C ILE A 137 -10.32 9.25 6.71
N THR A 138 -9.94 9.17 7.99
CA THR A 138 -9.75 7.90 8.69
C THR A 138 -11.09 7.29 9.06
N ASN A 139 -11.27 6.01 8.74
CA ASN A 139 -12.43 5.24 9.19
C ASN A 139 -11.94 3.90 9.75
N HIS A 140 -11.81 3.84 11.07
CA HIS A 140 -11.26 2.67 11.76
C HIS A 140 -12.08 1.40 11.57
N THR A 141 -13.40 1.50 11.44
CA THR A 141 -14.26 0.34 11.14
C THR A 141 -13.92 -0.22 9.75
N VAL A 142 -13.80 0.63 8.74
CA VAL A 142 -13.43 0.21 7.38
C VAL A 142 -12.01 -0.38 7.35
N GLU A 143 -11.08 0.18 8.12
CA GLU A 143 -9.73 -0.37 8.22
C GLU A 143 -9.73 -1.76 8.86
N ALA A 144 -10.50 -1.97 9.94
CA ALA A 144 -10.68 -3.28 10.54
C ALA A 144 -11.31 -4.29 9.56
N ASP A 145 -12.32 -3.88 8.79
CA ASP A 145 -12.96 -4.72 7.77
C ASP A 145 -11.98 -5.08 6.63
N VAL A 146 -11.08 -4.16 6.27
CA VAL A 146 -9.99 -4.46 5.33
C VAL A 146 -9.09 -5.53 5.92
N ILE A 147 -8.61 -5.37 7.17
CA ILE A 147 -7.72 -6.36 7.80
C ILE A 147 -8.37 -7.74 7.91
N ALA A 148 -9.64 -7.82 8.31
CA ALA A 148 -10.38 -9.08 8.34
C ALA A 148 -10.40 -9.76 6.97
N ARG A 149 -10.72 -8.99 5.92
CA ARG A 149 -10.72 -9.51 4.54
C ARG A 149 -9.33 -9.95 4.07
N ILE A 150 -8.26 -9.24 4.44
CA ILE A 150 -6.87 -9.65 4.11
C ILE A 150 -6.51 -10.99 4.74
N LEU A 151 -6.92 -11.22 5.99
CA LEU A 151 -6.70 -12.51 6.67
C LEU A 151 -7.43 -13.64 5.92
N ASP A 152 -8.69 -13.44 5.56
CA ASP A 152 -9.48 -14.44 4.86
C ASP A 152 -8.93 -14.73 3.47
N MET A 153 -8.62 -13.69 2.68
CA MET A 153 -7.95 -13.83 1.36
C MET A 153 -6.64 -14.60 1.49
N SER A 154 -5.85 -14.33 2.52
CA SER A 154 -4.55 -15.00 2.73
C SER A 154 -4.75 -16.50 3.00
N ARG A 155 -5.73 -16.86 3.85
CA ARG A 155 -6.09 -18.26 4.13
C ARG A 155 -6.60 -18.98 2.89
N GLU A 156 -7.42 -18.32 2.07
CA GLU A 156 -7.90 -18.86 0.80
C GLU A 156 -6.76 -19.15 -0.19
N GLN A 157 -5.69 -18.35 -0.19
CA GLN A 157 -4.46 -18.64 -0.95
C GLN A 157 -3.64 -19.81 -0.38
N HIS A 158 -4.17 -20.56 0.58
CA HIS A 158 -3.52 -21.69 1.25
C HIS A 158 -2.23 -21.26 1.97
N ALA A 159 -2.17 -20.00 2.41
CA ALA A 159 -1.11 -19.51 3.27
C ALA A 159 -1.21 -20.21 4.64
N GLY A 160 -0.32 -21.16 4.89
CA GLY A 160 -0.22 -21.86 6.18
C GLY A 160 0.61 -21.10 7.21
N GLY A 161 0.57 -21.57 8.45
CA GLY A 161 1.38 -21.01 9.55
C GLY A 161 0.98 -19.58 9.90
N THR A 162 1.97 -18.71 10.11
CA THR A 162 1.76 -17.31 10.54
C THR A 162 1.71 -16.31 9.38
N LEU A 163 1.63 -16.79 8.12
CA LEU A 163 1.71 -15.93 6.95
C LEU A 163 0.50 -14.98 6.80
N PRO A 164 -0.76 -15.42 7.03
CA PRO A 164 -1.90 -14.50 7.05
C PRO A 164 -1.70 -13.32 8.01
N GLU A 165 -1.20 -13.59 9.23
CA GLU A 165 -0.96 -12.57 10.25
C GLU A 165 0.19 -11.63 9.86
N LYS A 166 1.26 -12.15 9.24
CA LYS A 166 2.35 -11.33 8.69
C LYS A 166 1.81 -10.36 7.62
N ILE A 167 0.99 -10.84 6.68
CA ILE A 167 0.40 -10.01 5.62
C ILE A 167 -0.56 -8.97 6.21
N ALA A 168 -1.44 -9.36 7.13
CA ALA A 168 -2.33 -8.44 7.83
C ALA A 168 -1.56 -7.33 8.56
N CYS A 169 -0.48 -7.68 9.26
CA CYS A 169 0.40 -6.72 9.93
C CYS A 169 1.06 -5.74 8.94
N ILE A 170 1.47 -6.20 7.75
CA ILE A 170 1.99 -5.33 6.68
C ILE A 170 0.92 -4.34 6.22
N TYR A 171 -0.32 -4.79 6.06
CA TYR A 171 -1.43 -3.92 5.68
C TYR A 171 -1.71 -2.84 6.72
N GLU A 172 -1.86 -3.25 7.98
CA GLU A 172 -2.17 -2.38 9.10
C GLU A 172 -1.08 -1.34 9.34
N ARG A 173 0.19 -1.78 9.39
CA ARG A 173 1.31 -0.90 9.75
C ARG A 173 1.78 0.00 8.61
N TRP A 174 1.58 -0.41 7.36
CA TRP A 174 2.21 0.27 6.23
C TRP A 174 1.26 0.59 5.08
N ILE A 175 0.56 -0.40 4.50
CA ILE A 175 -0.20 -0.16 3.26
C ILE A 175 -1.37 0.80 3.51
N ILE A 176 -2.15 0.59 4.57
CA ILE A 176 -3.27 1.47 4.94
C ILE A 176 -2.77 2.88 5.31
N PRO A 177 -1.77 3.05 6.19
CA PRO A 177 -1.20 4.36 6.49
C PRO A 177 -0.63 5.09 5.26
N ILE A 178 0.11 4.40 4.37
CA ILE A 178 0.64 5.02 3.14
C ILE A 178 -0.52 5.46 2.24
N SER A 179 -1.54 4.61 2.05
CA SER A 179 -2.73 4.95 1.25
C SER A 179 -3.47 6.18 1.78
N ARG A 180 -3.58 6.29 3.10
CA ARG A 180 -4.17 7.45 3.77
C ARG A 180 -3.35 8.72 3.56
N LYS A 181 -2.03 8.65 3.77
CA LYS A 181 -1.14 9.81 3.59
C LYS A 181 -1.01 10.24 2.14
N ILE A 182 -1.10 9.34 1.17
CA ILE A 182 -1.18 9.70 -0.26
C ILE A 182 -2.42 10.57 -0.49
N GLN A 183 -3.56 10.20 0.09
CA GLN A 183 -4.78 11.01 -0.03
C GLN A 183 -4.59 12.39 0.61
N VAL A 184 -4.05 12.47 1.83
CA VAL A 184 -3.79 13.76 2.50
C VAL A 184 -2.91 14.66 1.63
N HIS A 185 -1.80 14.13 1.11
CA HIS A 185 -0.92 14.87 0.22
C HIS A 185 -1.65 15.41 -1.01
N ASP A 186 -2.34 14.52 -1.73
CA ASP A 186 -3.05 14.88 -2.96
C ASP A 186 -4.16 15.92 -2.72
N LEU A 187 -4.93 15.74 -1.65
CA LEU A 187 -5.98 16.66 -1.25
C LEU A 187 -5.42 18.07 -0.99
N LEU A 188 -4.33 18.19 -0.22
CA LEU A 188 -3.70 19.48 0.09
C LEU A 188 -3.05 20.13 -1.13
N VAL A 189 -2.43 19.35 -2.01
CA VAL A 189 -1.76 19.87 -3.22
C VAL A 189 -2.77 20.36 -4.25
N LYS A 190 -3.91 19.66 -4.39
CA LYS A 190 -4.89 19.91 -5.45
C LYS A 190 -6.03 20.83 -5.02
N TYR A 191 -6.32 20.95 -3.73
CA TYR A 191 -7.29 21.92 -3.21
C TYR A 191 -6.70 23.34 -3.29
N ARG A 192 -7.32 24.17 -4.14
CA ARG A 192 -6.96 25.57 -4.41
C ARG A 192 -8.10 26.48 -4.02
#